data_AF-A0A7S6N336-F1
#
_entry.id   AF-A0A7S6N336-F1
#
_cell.length_a   1.000
_cell.length_b   1.000
_cell.length_c   1.000
_cell.angle_alpha   90.00
_cell.angle_beta   90.00
_cell.angle_gamma   90.00
#
_symmetry.space_group_name_H-M   'P 1'
#
loop_
_entity.id
_entity.type
_entity.pdbx_description
1 polymer ?
#
loop_
_entity_poly.entity_id
_entity_poly.type
_entity_poly.pdbx_seq_one_letter_code
_entity_poly.pdbx_strand_id
1 'polypeptide(L)'
;MMNVRILHCSNSVTNYYLCLHEKVAGFNNRGPKTGDLIYLVVKIGKKSLCGARFVLDEPTDTKPWENSEIYVNALTIKDIEYCNPFEISFLSAAGGKYWAMKYVQGAKPFNDEYAISLIDQEFLRNKSDKMYIFDQPSQPENPEEDKTTIEDEDELNQLAREIPDVKVNIMGTFQTVQFSNETDKIKGLETLVNENFYSLFPQFPEAKTLLIPENRLFKTKGFKVDGNNVQGIRTIPDGILIEFNKKINDPFRINLIEYECFGERKQKEIDKSSYLNSMVIPQLMRFASSFSIITDEQTRVKTINSWVDKIIEYINQYESQSSKFIGWIKEINPQIKERAIEREIEKLLIDAFKSNLRVLLVIDELSAEQKSTIKNVVSSFKLSSGEANVQFAGYVVRLVQKINMLNNEAEFALTIQ
;
A
#
# COMPACT_ATOMS: atom_id res chain seq x y z
N MET A 1 18.83 16.32 1.29
CA MET A 1 18.08 17.56 1.54
C MET A 1 16.67 17.13 1.91
N MET A 2 16.16 17.53 3.07
CA MET A 2 14.85 17.12 3.59
C MET A 2 13.78 18.02 2.97
N ASN A 3 12.84 17.48 2.18
CA ASN A 3 11.74 18.30 1.66
C ASN A 3 10.71 18.56 2.75
N VAL A 4 10.08 19.73 2.72
CA VAL A 4 8.99 20.10 3.63
C VAL A 4 7.67 20.09 2.86
N ARG A 5 6.63 19.51 3.47
CA ARG A 5 5.28 19.42 2.90
C ARG A 5 4.22 19.68 3.96
N ILE A 6 3.04 20.11 3.52
CA ILE A 6 1.83 20.14 4.35
C ILE A 6 0.90 19.03 3.88
N LEU A 7 0.51 18.13 4.78
CA LEU A 7 -0.50 17.10 4.52
C LEU A 7 -1.82 17.54 5.15
N HIS A 8 -2.81 17.84 4.30
CA HIS A 8 -4.11 18.35 4.71
C HIS A 8 -5.17 17.24 4.69
N CYS A 9 -5.71 16.87 5.85
CA CYS A 9 -6.75 15.85 6.01
C CYS A 9 -8.17 16.33 5.67
N SER A 10 -8.29 17.53 5.09
CA SER A 10 -9.57 18.20 4.82
C SER A 10 -10.39 18.30 6.11
N ASN A 11 -11.70 18.06 6.06
CA ASN A 11 -12.57 18.10 7.24
C ASN A 11 -12.51 16.79 8.06
N SER A 12 -11.69 15.80 7.67
CA SER A 12 -11.66 14.48 8.32
C SER A 12 -10.70 14.46 9.51
N VAL A 13 -11.23 14.80 10.68
CA VAL A 13 -10.56 14.62 11.98
C VAL A 13 -10.22 13.15 12.21
N THR A 14 -11.07 12.23 11.74
CA THR A 14 -10.80 10.79 11.78
C THR A 14 -9.53 10.43 11.03
N ASN A 15 -9.33 10.94 9.79
CA ASN A 15 -8.12 10.65 9.03
C ASN A 15 -6.87 11.25 9.67
N TYR A 16 -7.00 12.42 10.31
CA TYR A 16 -5.93 13.04 11.10
C TYR A 16 -5.47 12.11 12.23
N TYR A 17 -6.39 11.58 13.03
CA TYR A 17 -6.04 10.67 14.11
C TYR A 17 -5.58 9.30 13.63
N LEU A 18 -6.20 8.74 12.58
CA LEU A 18 -5.75 7.48 11.99
C LEU A 18 -4.29 7.57 11.53
N CYS A 19 -3.90 8.69 10.90
CA CYS A 19 -2.51 8.92 10.48
C CYS A 19 -1.53 8.81 11.66
N LEU A 20 -1.85 9.44 12.79
CA LEU A 20 -1.00 9.50 13.97
C LEU A 20 -1.02 8.19 14.77
N HIS A 21 -2.18 7.55 14.93
CA HIS A 21 -2.34 6.32 15.70
C HIS A 21 -1.76 5.10 14.97
N GLU A 22 -2.08 4.95 13.69
CA GLU A 22 -1.59 3.86 12.86
C GLU A 22 -0.16 4.12 12.37
N LYS A 23 0.35 5.33 12.58
CA LYS A 23 1.68 5.79 12.15
C LYS A 23 1.90 5.63 10.65
N VAL A 24 0.89 5.97 9.85
CA VAL A 24 0.94 5.86 8.40
C VAL A 24 0.31 7.09 7.75
N ALA A 25 1.03 7.71 6.81
CA ALA A 25 0.56 8.83 6.00
C ALA A 25 0.24 8.36 4.57
N GLY A 26 -0.93 8.74 4.07
CA GLY A 26 -1.44 8.36 2.74
C GLY A 26 -1.47 9.56 1.80
N PHE A 27 -1.11 9.32 0.54
CA PHE A 27 -0.99 10.35 -0.49
C PHE A 27 -1.65 9.92 -1.80
N ASN A 28 -2.29 10.86 -2.48
CA ASN A 28 -2.94 10.66 -3.77
C ASN A 28 -1.96 10.71 -4.96
N ASN A 29 -0.66 10.91 -4.70
CA ASN A 29 0.41 10.93 -5.69
C ASN A 29 1.66 10.23 -5.13
N ARG A 30 2.59 9.86 -6.02
CA ARG A 30 3.85 9.16 -5.68
C ARG A 30 5.02 10.12 -5.37
N GLY A 31 4.76 11.42 -5.23
CA GLY A 31 5.78 12.44 -4.99
C GLY A 31 6.46 12.38 -3.61
N PRO A 32 5.75 12.09 -2.50
CA PRO A 32 6.32 11.97 -1.16
C PRO A 32 7.31 10.82 -1.03
N LYS A 33 8.43 11.07 -0.33
CA LYS A 33 9.55 10.14 -0.18
C LYS A 33 9.99 10.00 1.28
N THR A 34 10.66 8.90 1.57
CA THR A 34 11.39 8.69 2.83
C THR A 34 12.27 9.89 3.16
N GLY A 35 12.15 10.38 4.40
CA GLY A 35 12.90 11.51 4.92
C GLY A 35 12.22 12.87 4.75
N ASP A 36 11.10 12.98 4.04
CA ASP A 36 10.36 14.25 3.94
C ASP A 36 9.71 14.61 5.31
N LEU A 37 9.75 15.91 5.66
CA LEU A 37 9.09 16.46 6.85
C LEU A 37 7.67 16.90 6.49
N ILE A 38 6.70 16.41 7.26
CA ILE A 38 5.27 16.68 7.05
C ILE A 38 4.71 17.48 8.22
N TYR A 39 4.06 18.60 7.91
CA TYR A 39 3.14 19.27 8.82
C TYR A 39 1.72 18.76 8.58
N LEU A 40 1.12 18.12 9.59
CA LEU A 40 -0.22 17.52 9.50
C LEU A 40 -1.27 18.55 9.89
N VAL A 41 -2.23 18.76 8.98
CA VAL A 41 -3.24 19.81 9.08
C VAL A 41 -4.63 19.23 8.90
N VAL A 42 -5.59 19.73 9.67
CA VAL A 42 -7.01 19.40 9.54
C VAL A 42 -7.85 20.69 9.54
N LYS A 43 -8.93 20.71 8.76
CA LYS A 43 -9.88 21.82 8.73
C LYS A 43 -10.95 21.61 9.81
N ILE A 44 -11.05 22.56 10.72
CA ILE A 44 -12.10 22.63 11.76
C ILE A 44 -12.87 23.93 11.55
N GLY A 45 -14.15 23.81 11.18
CA GLY A 45 -14.93 24.94 10.67
C GLY A 45 -14.23 25.59 9.47
N LYS A 46 -13.95 26.90 9.56
CA LYS A 46 -13.28 27.67 8.49
C LYS A 46 -11.75 27.72 8.61
N LYS A 47 -11.16 27.04 9.59
CA LYS A 47 -9.73 27.15 9.90
C LYS A 47 -8.99 25.85 9.58
N SER A 48 -7.91 25.96 8.82
CA SER A 48 -6.93 24.88 8.65
C SER A 48 -5.91 24.96 9.78
N LEU A 49 -5.93 23.95 10.66
CA LEU A 49 -5.13 23.91 11.88
C LEU A 49 -4.04 22.84 11.79
N CYS A 50 -2.78 23.22 12.02
CA CYS A 50 -1.68 22.28 12.19
C CYS A 50 -1.61 21.84 13.65
N GLY A 51 -1.59 20.52 13.90
CA GLY A 51 -1.52 19.98 15.26
C GLY A 51 -0.37 19.00 15.49
N ALA A 52 0.32 18.56 14.44
CA ALA A 52 1.44 17.63 14.53
C ALA A 52 2.39 17.79 13.35
N ARG A 53 3.62 17.33 13.51
CA ARG A 53 4.56 17.09 12.42
C ARG A 53 5.28 15.77 12.60
N PHE A 54 5.77 15.20 11.51
CA PHE A 54 6.50 13.93 11.52
C PHE A 54 7.37 13.79 10.28
N VAL A 55 8.29 12.83 10.34
CA VAL A 55 9.16 12.48 9.20
C VAL A 55 8.61 11.21 8.54
N LEU A 56 8.52 11.22 7.21
CA LEU A 56 8.20 10.02 6.44
C LEU A 56 9.32 8.99 6.55
N ASP A 57 8.98 7.75 6.82
CA ASP A 57 9.94 6.66 6.99
C ASP A 57 9.87 5.70 5.81
N GLU A 58 9.36 4.49 5.98
CA GLU A 58 9.40 3.45 4.94
C GLU A 58 8.07 3.37 4.18
N PRO A 59 8.10 3.13 2.84
CA PRO A 59 6.89 2.78 2.09
C PRO A 59 6.14 1.61 2.72
N THR A 60 4.81 1.65 2.66
CA THR A 60 3.96 0.61 3.20
C THR A 60 2.71 0.44 2.37
N ASP A 61 2.12 -0.74 2.45
CA ASP A 61 0.81 -1.04 1.89
C ASP A 61 -0.31 -1.04 2.92
N THR A 62 0.01 -0.76 4.18
CA THR A 62 -0.97 -0.51 5.22
C THR A 62 -1.73 0.76 4.87
N LYS A 63 -3.05 0.64 4.70
CA LYS A 63 -3.94 1.76 4.40
C LYS A 63 -5.16 1.66 5.31
N PRO A 64 -5.13 2.31 6.50
CA PRO A 64 -6.18 2.15 7.51
C PRO A 64 -7.49 2.88 7.15
N TRP A 65 -7.49 3.71 6.11
CA TRP A 65 -8.65 4.48 5.68
C TRP A 65 -9.68 3.63 4.95
N GLU A 66 -10.97 3.92 5.17
CA GLU A 66 -12.07 3.25 4.47
C GLU A 66 -11.98 3.44 2.96
N ASN A 67 -11.62 4.63 2.50
CA ASN A 67 -11.40 4.97 1.10
C ASN A 67 -9.94 4.76 0.65
N SER A 68 -9.26 3.72 1.16
CA SER A 68 -7.84 3.43 0.90
C SER A 68 -7.39 3.47 -0.57
N GLU A 69 -8.31 3.22 -1.52
CA GLU A 69 -8.02 3.22 -2.97
C GLU A 69 -7.53 4.56 -3.51
N ILE A 70 -7.93 5.70 -2.90
CA ILE A 70 -7.52 7.03 -3.38
C ILE A 70 -6.05 7.33 -3.05
N TYR A 71 -5.46 6.60 -2.10
CA TYR A 71 -4.09 6.82 -1.66
C TYR A 71 -3.17 5.88 -2.43
N VAL A 72 -2.67 6.34 -3.57
CA VAL A 72 -1.78 5.54 -4.44
C VAL A 72 -0.38 5.32 -3.83
N ASN A 73 -0.03 6.08 -2.79
CA ASN A 73 1.22 5.96 -2.06
C ASN A 73 0.94 6.06 -0.54
N ALA A 74 1.62 5.24 0.27
CA ALA A 74 1.53 5.31 1.72
C ALA A 74 2.91 5.04 2.33
N LEU A 75 3.25 5.78 3.38
CA LEU A 75 4.51 5.65 4.08
C LEU A 75 4.25 5.60 5.59
N THR A 76 4.99 4.75 6.28
CA THR A 76 5.08 4.82 7.75
C THR A 76 5.68 6.15 8.18
N ILE A 77 5.37 6.59 9.40
CA ILE A 77 5.86 7.85 9.96
C ILE A 77 6.70 7.60 11.21
N LYS A 78 7.67 8.48 11.45
CA LYS A 78 8.52 8.49 12.65
C LYS A 78 8.71 9.91 13.17
N ASP A 79 9.34 10.03 14.33
CA ASP A 79 9.70 11.32 14.95
C ASP A 79 8.50 12.27 15.03
N ILE A 80 7.37 11.74 15.52
CA ILE A 80 6.12 12.49 15.66
C ILE A 80 6.30 13.52 16.79
N GLU A 81 6.07 14.78 16.46
CA GLU A 81 6.01 15.88 17.42
C GLU A 81 4.62 16.49 17.40
N TYR A 82 4.13 16.90 18.57
CA TYR A 82 2.81 17.51 18.73
C TYR A 82 2.93 19.01 19.04
N CYS A 83 1.87 19.74 18.73
CA CYS A 83 1.72 21.13 19.12
C CYS A 83 0.27 21.42 19.53
N ASN A 84 0.08 22.47 20.30
CA ASN A 84 -1.23 23.11 20.44
C ASN A 84 -1.63 23.65 19.06
N PRO A 85 -2.82 23.33 18.54
CA PRO A 85 -3.10 23.61 17.14
C PRO A 85 -3.10 25.10 16.83
N PHE A 86 -2.48 25.46 15.71
CA PHE A 86 -2.42 26.83 15.21
C PHE A 86 -2.89 26.90 13.77
N GLU A 87 -3.48 28.03 13.39
CA GLU A 87 -4.02 28.24 12.05
C GLU A 87 -2.90 28.51 11.05
N ILE A 88 -2.89 27.82 9.91
CA ILE A 88 -1.80 27.95 8.92
C ILE A 88 -1.98 29.11 7.92
N SER A 89 -3.06 29.90 8.04
CA SER A 89 -3.37 31.00 7.12
C SER A 89 -2.34 32.15 7.16
N PHE A 90 -1.50 32.22 8.20
CA PHE A 90 -0.36 33.15 8.25
C PHE A 90 0.65 32.92 7.12
N LEU A 91 0.66 31.75 6.48
CA LEU A 91 1.50 31.48 5.31
C LEU A 91 1.16 32.37 4.11
N SER A 92 0.01 33.05 4.12
CA SER A 92 -0.30 34.14 3.19
C SER A 92 0.75 35.27 3.21
N ALA A 93 1.48 35.46 4.32
CA ALA A 93 2.58 36.41 4.42
C ALA A 93 3.78 36.05 3.51
N ALA A 94 3.95 34.76 3.17
CA ALA A 94 4.97 34.30 2.24
C ALA A 94 4.39 34.02 0.84
N GLY A 95 3.28 33.29 0.78
CA GLY A 95 2.70 32.80 -0.47
C GLY A 95 1.76 33.77 -1.17
N GLY A 96 1.40 34.88 -0.54
CA GLY A 96 0.44 35.85 -1.04
C GLY A 96 -0.97 35.28 -1.18
N LYS A 97 -1.72 35.79 -2.18
CA LYS A 97 -3.11 35.37 -2.47
C LYS A 97 -3.24 33.86 -2.72
N TYR A 98 -2.22 33.23 -3.31
CA TYR A 98 -2.24 31.83 -3.73
C TYR A 98 -1.48 30.87 -2.79
N TRP A 99 -1.22 31.27 -1.54
CA TRP A 99 -0.43 30.48 -0.58
C TRP A 99 -0.94 29.04 -0.40
N ALA A 100 -2.26 28.83 -0.40
CA ALA A 100 -2.85 27.50 -0.24
C ALA A 100 -2.50 26.58 -1.42
N MET A 101 -2.48 27.11 -2.64
CA MET A 101 -2.06 26.36 -3.83
C MET A 101 -0.53 26.10 -3.83
N LYS A 102 0.26 27.05 -3.32
CA LYS A 102 1.73 26.92 -3.23
C LYS A 102 2.16 25.85 -2.22
N TYR A 103 1.52 25.78 -1.06
CA TYR A 103 2.05 25.01 0.07
C TYR A 103 1.18 23.84 0.53
N VAL A 104 -0.14 23.86 0.27
CA VAL A 104 -1.09 22.86 0.80
C VAL A 104 -1.54 21.85 -0.26
N GLN A 105 -1.71 22.30 -1.51
CA GLN A 105 -2.28 21.47 -2.57
C GLN A 105 -1.43 20.22 -2.86
N GLY A 106 -2.06 19.05 -2.77
CA GLY A 106 -1.45 17.77 -3.14
C GLY A 106 -0.25 17.33 -2.30
N ALA A 107 0.00 17.98 -1.15
CA ALA A 107 1.19 17.79 -0.34
C ALA A 107 2.50 17.87 -1.17
N LYS A 108 2.55 18.79 -2.13
CA LYS A 108 3.74 19.07 -2.94
C LYS A 108 4.89 19.56 -2.03
N PRO A 109 6.15 19.22 -2.35
CA PRO A 109 7.27 19.79 -1.62
C PRO A 109 7.39 21.27 -1.98
N PHE A 110 7.68 22.11 -1.00
CA PHE A 110 7.99 23.52 -1.25
C PHE A 110 9.35 23.87 -0.67
N ASN A 111 10.07 24.75 -1.37
CA ASN A 111 11.46 25.15 -1.08
C ASN A 111 11.57 26.63 -0.68
N ASP A 112 10.44 27.27 -0.37
CA ASP A 112 10.40 28.65 0.11
C ASP A 112 10.94 28.71 1.54
N GLU A 113 12.20 29.12 1.70
CA GLU A 113 12.89 29.17 3.00
C GLU A 113 12.17 30.06 4.01
N TYR A 114 11.50 31.14 3.55
CA TYR A 114 10.76 32.02 4.43
C TYR A 114 9.49 31.32 4.95
N ALA A 115 8.72 30.68 4.07
CA ALA A 115 7.55 29.88 4.47
C ALA A 115 7.93 28.73 5.41
N ILE A 116 9.03 28.02 5.11
CA ILE A 116 9.55 26.92 5.93
C ILE A 116 9.95 27.44 7.32
N SER A 117 10.66 28.56 7.40
CA SER A 117 11.04 29.18 8.66
C SER A 117 9.81 29.63 9.47
N LEU A 118 8.80 30.22 8.82
CA LEU A 118 7.60 30.69 9.50
C LEU A 118 6.83 29.53 10.13
N ILE A 119 6.57 28.44 9.39
CA ILE A 119 5.82 27.31 9.94
C ILE A 119 6.60 26.57 11.02
N ASP A 120 7.92 26.45 10.90
CA ASP A 120 8.76 25.83 11.91
C ASP A 120 8.78 26.65 13.21
N GLN A 121 8.95 27.97 13.13
CA GLN A 121 8.89 28.86 14.29
C GLN A 121 7.53 28.81 14.98
N GLU A 122 6.44 28.86 14.21
CA GLU A 122 5.09 28.79 14.75
C GLU A 122 4.83 27.43 15.42
N PHE A 123 5.31 26.34 14.82
CA PHE A 123 5.22 25.00 15.40
C PHE A 123 5.98 24.91 16.72
N LEU A 124 7.23 25.37 16.76
CA LEU A 124 8.07 25.35 17.97
C LEU A 124 7.48 26.19 19.09
N ARG A 125 6.88 27.35 18.78
CA ARG A 125 6.19 28.21 19.75
C ARG A 125 5.00 27.51 20.41
N ASN A 126 4.32 26.64 19.66
CA ASN A 126 3.14 25.93 20.13
C ASN A 126 3.44 24.47 20.55
N LYS A 127 4.71 24.05 20.60
CA LYS A 127 5.09 22.66 20.86
C LYS A 127 4.45 22.15 22.15
N SER A 128 3.97 20.91 22.10
CA SER A 128 3.29 20.23 23.19
C SER A 128 3.78 18.79 23.30
N ASP A 129 3.75 18.25 24.51
CA ASP A 129 4.12 16.85 24.78
C ASP A 129 2.98 15.87 24.45
N LYS A 130 1.77 16.38 24.20
CA LYS A 130 0.57 15.57 24.00
C LYS A 130 -0.15 15.93 22.72
N MET A 131 -0.72 14.91 22.08
CA MET A 131 -1.63 15.06 20.96
C MET A 131 -2.86 15.88 21.39
N TYR A 132 -3.20 16.90 20.62
CA TYR A 132 -4.41 17.67 20.84
C TYR A 132 -5.65 16.88 20.43
N ILE A 133 -6.71 17.00 21.23
CA ILE A 133 -8.02 16.39 20.94
C ILE A 133 -8.96 17.50 20.46
N PHE A 134 -9.20 17.56 19.15
CA PHE A 134 -10.24 18.38 18.55
C PHE A 134 -11.63 17.93 19.01
N ASP A 135 -12.43 18.88 19.47
CA ASP A 135 -13.85 18.67 19.70
C ASP A 135 -14.50 18.29 18.37
N GLN A 136 -15.17 17.13 18.33
CA GLN A 136 -15.93 16.75 17.13
C GLN A 136 -17.12 17.71 17.02
N PRO A 137 -17.27 18.44 15.89
CA PRO A 137 -18.46 19.26 15.70
C PRO A 137 -19.70 18.36 15.75
N SER A 138 -20.71 18.78 16.52
CA SER A 138 -21.94 18.02 16.81
C SER A 138 -22.82 17.78 15.58
N GLN A 139 -22.45 18.33 14.43
CA GLN A 139 -23.08 18.10 13.15
C GLN A 139 -21.99 18.08 12.06
N PRO A 140 -22.15 17.25 11.01
CA PRO A 140 -21.43 17.48 9.77
C PRO A 140 -21.91 18.84 9.24
N GLU A 141 -21.11 19.89 9.41
CA GLU A 141 -21.26 21.06 8.55
C GLU A 141 -21.22 20.53 7.12
N ASN A 142 -22.27 20.82 6.34
CA ASN A 142 -22.23 20.56 4.90
C ASN A 142 -20.88 21.08 4.40
N PRO A 143 -20.08 20.27 3.70
CA PRO A 143 -18.85 20.76 3.13
C PRO A 143 -19.25 21.87 2.15
N GLU A 144 -19.18 23.13 2.59
CA GLU A 144 -18.93 24.24 1.70
C GLU A 144 -17.58 23.90 1.07
N GLU A 145 -17.64 23.24 -0.09
CA GLU A 145 -16.52 23.21 -1.01
C GLU A 145 -16.22 24.68 -1.28
N ASP A 146 -15.14 25.20 -0.66
CA ASP A 146 -14.47 26.40 -1.11
C ASP A 146 -13.95 26.10 -2.51
N LYS A 147 -14.85 26.10 -3.50
CA LYS A 147 -14.49 26.11 -4.90
C LYS A 147 -13.95 27.50 -5.17
N THR A 148 -12.65 27.66 -4.99
CA THR A 148 -11.89 28.68 -5.72
C THR A 148 -11.94 28.29 -7.20
N THR A 149 -13.09 28.44 -7.84
CA THR A 149 -13.22 28.34 -9.28
C THR A 149 -12.65 29.63 -9.84
N ILE A 150 -11.49 29.55 -10.48
CA ILE A 150 -10.92 30.67 -11.21
C ILE A 150 -11.54 30.61 -12.61
N GLU A 151 -12.55 31.45 -12.83
CA GLU A 151 -13.25 31.55 -14.13
C GLU A 151 -12.62 32.62 -15.04
N ASP A 152 -11.81 33.52 -14.49
CA ASP A 152 -11.15 34.60 -15.22
C ASP A 152 -9.80 34.14 -15.83
N GLU A 153 -9.63 34.32 -17.14
CA GLU A 153 -8.40 33.97 -17.86
C GLU A 153 -7.19 34.80 -17.42
N ASP A 154 -7.38 36.07 -17.04
CA ASP A 154 -6.29 36.93 -16.57
C ASP A 154 -5.81 36.48 -15.19
N GLU A 155 -6.73 36.09 -14.30
CA GLU A 155 -6.39 35.50 -13.00
C GLU A 155 -5.70 34.14 -13.17
N LEU A 156 -6.13 33.32 -14.13
CA LEU A 156 -5.48 32.05 -14.46
C LEU A 156 -4.06 32.25 -14.99
N ASN A 157 -3.85 33.27 -15.84
CA ASN A 157 -2.53 33.63 -16.36
C ASN A 157 -1.61 34.16 -15.27
N GLN A 158 -2.14 34.97 -14.34
CA GLN A 158 -1.39 35.43 -13.17
C GLN A 158 -0.99 34.26 -12.27
N LEU A 159 -1.94 33.36 -11.97
CA LEU A 159 -1.69 32.15 -11.20
C LEU A 159 -0.62 31.26 -11.84
N ALA A 160 -0.69 31.05 -13.17
CA ALA A 160 0.30 30.24 -13.88
C ALA A 160 1.70 30.86 -13.91
N ARG A 161 1.82 32.20 -13.80
CA ARG A 161 3.11 32.87 -13.65
C ARG A 161 3.67 32.72 -12.23
N GLU A 162 2.82 32.79 -11.21
CA GLU A 162 3.24 32.67 -9.81
C GLU A 162 3.46 31.21 -9.37
N ILE A 163 2.78 30.25 -9.99
CA ILE A 163 2.86 28.82 -9.71
C ILE A 163 2.89 28.06 -11.04
N PRO A 164 4.08 27.87 -11.65
CA PRO A 164 4.21 27.18 -12.94
C PRO A 164 3.59 25.77 -12.94
N ASP A 165 3.66 25.06 -11.81
CA ASP A 165 3.19 23.68 -11.66
C ASP A 165 1.71 23.55 -11.29
N VAL A 166 0.95 24.65 -11.40
CA VAL A 166 -0.50 24.64 -11.10
C VAL A 166 -1.31 23.97 -12.22
N LYS A 167 -0.80 23.98 -13.45
CA LYS A 167 -1.43 23.32 -14.59
C LYS A 167 -1.08 21.84 -14.57
N VAL A 168 -2.07 21.00 -14.87
CA VAL A 168 -1.87 19.57 -15.07
C VAL A 168 -1.04 19.38 -16.34
N ASN A 169 0.21 18.96 -16.18
CA ASN A 169 1.11 18.69 -17.29
C ASN A 169 0.88 17.26 -17.79
N ILE A 170 0.55 17.12 -19.08
CA ILE A 170 0.28 15.83 -19.72
C ILE A 170 1.56 15.28 -20.37
N MET A 171 2.00 14.13 -19.91
CA MET A 171 3.11 13.34 -20.41
C MET A 171 2.84 12.77 -21.79
N GLY A 172 1.64 12.23 -22.00
CA GLY A 172 1.28 11.56 -23.23
C GLY A 172 -0.12 10.99 -23.20
N THR A 173 -0.49 10.39 -24.33
CA THR A 173 -1.75 9.68 -24.51
C THR A 173 -1.50 8.19 -24.66
N PHE A 174 -2.36 7.40 -24.03
CA PHE A 174 -2.25 5.95 -23.95
C PHE A 174 -3.60 5.31 -24.29
N GLN A 175 -3.56 4.06 -24.71
CA GLN A 175 -4.74 3.22 -24.90
C GLN A 175 -4.66 2.03 -23.96
N THR A 176 -5.76 1.67 -23.32
CA THR A 176 -5.82 0.42 -22.55
C THR A 176 -5.82 -0.76 -23.52
N VAL A 177 -4.95 -1.74 -23.28
CA VAL A 177 -4.89 -2.98 -24.04
C VAL A 177 -5.16 -4.14 -23.07
N GLN A 178 -5.82 -5.17 -23.57
CA GLN A 178 -6.13 -6.35 -22.76
C GLN A 178 -4.93 -7.30 -22.72
N PHE A 179 -4.73 -7.94 -21.58
CA PHE A 179 -3.86 -9.10 -21.50
C PHE A 179 -4.47 -10.27 -22.26
N SER A 180 -3.64 -11.15 -22.81
CA SER A 180 -4.16 -12.30 -23.56
C SER A 180 -4.76 -13.37 -22.64
N ASN A 181 -4.18 -13.58 -21.44
CA ASN A 181 -4.72 -14.33 -20.30
C ASN A 181 -3.74 -14.17 -19.10
N GLU A 182 -3.88 -14.99 -18.06
CA GLU A 182 -3.02 -14.99 -16.88
C GLU A 182 -1.59 -15.45 -17.20
N THR A 183 -1.46 -16.60 -17.86
CA THR A 183 -0.21 -17.40 -17.94
C THR A 183 0.55 -17.28 -19.27
N ASP A 184 0.07 -16.46 -20.21
CA ASP A 184 0.74 -16.28 -21.49
C ASP A 184 2.18 -15.77 -21.30
N LYS A 185 3.12 -16.39 -22.02
CA LYS A 185 4.55 -16.13 -21.82
C LYS A 185 5.04 -14.77 -22.33
N ILE A 186 4.21 -14.03 -23.07
CA ILE A 186 4.60 -12.77 -23.70
C ILE A 186 3.64 -11.65 -23.27
N LYS A 187 2.34 -11.94 -23.27
CA LYS A 187 1.26 -10.99 -22.96
C LYS A 187 0.40 -11.42 -21.77
N GLY A 188 0.93 -12.34 -20.94
CA GLY A 188 0.25 -12.81 -19.75
C GLY A 188 0.41 -11.84 -18.60
N LEU A 189 -0.66 -11.68 -17.81
CA LEU A 189 -0.64 -10.82 -16.62
C LEU A 189 0.42 -11.29 -15.61
N GLU A 190 0.49 -12.58 -15.30
CA GLU A 190 1.47 -13.15 -14.36
C GLU A 190 2.90 -12.86 -14.82
N THR A 191 3.20 -13.17 -16.09
CA THR A 191 4.53 -12.99 -16.67
C THR A 191 4.99 -11.54 -16.56
N LEU A 192 4.18 -10.61 -17.09
CA LEU A 192 4.54 -9.19 -17.14
C LEU A 192 4.61 -8.55 -15.76
N VAL A 193 3.73 -8.95 -14.83
CA VAL A 193 3.76 -8.45 -13.45
C VAL A 193 4.99 -8.97 -12.71
N ASN A 194 5.32 -10.26 -12.81
CA ASN A 194 6.50 -10.83 -12.15
C ASN A 194 7.80 -10.16 -12.63
N GLU A 195 7.96 -9.95 -13.94
CA GLU A 195 9.13 -9.28 -14.53
C GLU A 195 9.29 -7.83 -14.07
N ASN A 196 8.20 -7.16 -13.69
CA ASN A 196 8.18 -5.74 -13.35
C ASN A 196 7.72 -5.47 -11.90
N PHE A 197 7.69 -6.50 -11.04
CA PHE A 197 6.99 -6.46 -9.76
C PHE A 197 7.42 -5.29 -8.87
N TYR A 198 8.73 -5.12 -8.66
CA TYR A 198 9.27 -4.08 -7.80
C TYR A 198 9.11 -2.66 -8.37
N SER A 199 8.97 -2.52 -9.70
CA SER A 199 8.67 -1.24 -10.34
C SER A 199 7.19 -0.89 -10.23
N LEU A 200 6.31 -1.89 -10.31
CA LEU A 200 4.86 -1.72 -10.20
C LEU A 200 4.42 -1.42 -8.76
N PHE A 201 5.03 -2.11 -7.79
CA PHE A 201 4.65 -2.08 -6.38
C PHE A 201 5.77 -1.51 -5.48
N PRO A 202 6.01 -0.19 -5.49
CA PRO A 202 7.06 0.44 -4.68
C PRO A 202 6.89 0.25 -3.16
N GLN A 203 5.68 -0.09 -2.70
CA GLN A 203 5.42 -0.49 -1.31
C GLN A 203 6.14 -1.78 -0.88
N PHE A 204 6.62 -2.59 -1.84
CA PHE A 204 7.34 -3.83 -1.61
C PHE A 204 8.80 -3.67 -2.05
N PRO A 205 9.64 -2.95 -1.30
CA PRO A 205 11.01 -2.74 -1.71
C PRO A 205 11.80 -4.06 -1.71
N GLU A 206 12.59 -4.30 -2.75
CA GLU A 206 13.37 -5.54 -2.93
C GLU A 206 14.33 -5.82 -1.75
N ALA A 207 14.80 -4.78 -1.07
CA ALA A 207 15.67 -4.92 0.10
C ALA A 207 14.95 -5.50 1.34
N LYS A 208 13.61 -5.38 1.40
CA LYS A 208 12.78 -5.86 2.52
C LYS A 208 11.77 -6.92 2.08
N THR A 209 11.88 -7.41 0.85
CA THR A 209 10.98 -8.44 0.33
C THR A 209 11.71 -9.46 -0.54
N LEU A 210 11.10 -10.64 -0.67
CA LEU A 210 11.52 -11.69 -1.59
C LEU A 210 10.29 -12.23 -2.32
N LEU A 211 10.21 -11.99 -3.63
CA LEU A 211 9.24 -12.64 -4.51
C LEU A 211 9.80 -14.00 -4.97
N ILE A 212 9.01 -15.05 -4.77
CA ILE A 212 9.24 -16.40 -5.30
C ILE A 212 8.11 -16.69 -6.30
N PRO A 213 8.32 -16.46 -7.61
CA PRO A 213 7.27 -16.58 -8.63
C PRO A 213 7.01 -18.03 -9.08
N GLU A 214 7.54 -19.04 -8.38
CA GLU A 214 7.48 -20.44 -8.80
C GLU A 214 6.27 -21.18 -8.19
N ASN A 215 5.13 -21.09 -8.88
CA ASN A 215 3.88 -21.73 -8.47
C ASN A 215 4.03 -23.24 -8.13
N ARG A 216 4.77 -24.01 -8.94
CA ARG A 216 4.88 -25.48 -8.76
C ARG A 216 5.53 -25.92 -7.47
N LEU A 217 6.30 -25.05 -6.80
CA LEU A 217 6.93 -25.38 -5.52
C LEU A 217 5.86 -25.56 -4.42
N PHE A 218 4.79 -24.76 -4.42
CA PHE A 218 3.94 -24.60 -3.24
C PHE A 218 2.57 -25.29 -3.39
N LYS A 219 2.58 -26.63 -3.49
CA LYS A 219 1.33 -27.42 -3.53
C LYS A 219 0.80 -27.70 -2.12
N THR A 220 -0.47 -27.40 -1.84
CA THR A 220 -1.13 -27.86 -0.60
C THR A 220 -1.48 -29.35 -0.68
N LYS A 221 -1.48 -30.04 0.47
CA LYS A 221 -2.00 -31.42 0.55
C LYS A 221 -3.53 -31.33 0.60
N GLY A 222 -4.21 -32.02 -0.33
CA GLY A 222 -5.67 -32.04 -0.38
C GLY A 222 -6.28 -32.66 0.88
N PHE A 223 -7.49 -32.22 1.24
CA PHE A 223 -8.27 -32.81 2.33
C PHE A 223 -8.59 -34.28 2.04
N LYS A 224 -8.58 -35.09 3.10
CA LYS A 224 -9.05 -36.48 3.08
C LYS A 224 -10.38 -36.58 3.81
N VAL A 225 -11.38 -37.17 3.16
CA VAL A 225 -12.64 -37.59 3.79
C VAL A 225 -12.71 -39.10 3.64
N ASP A 226 -12.89 -39.83 4.75
CA ASP A 226 -12.97 -41.30 4.79
C ASP A 226 -11.82 -42.02 4.06
N GLY A 227 -10.58 -41.55 4.26
CA GLY A 227 -9.38 -42.15 3.67
C GLY A 227 -9.15 -41.83 2.18
N ASN A 228 -10.13 -41.26 1.50
CA ASN A 228 -10.01 -40.82 0.10
C ASN A 228 -9.63 -39.34 0.01
N ASN A 229 -8.66 -39.04 -0.87
CA ASN A 229 -8.36 -37.64 -1.20
C ASN A 229 -9.57 -37.06 -1.93
N VAL A 230 -10.14 -35.96 -1.44
CA VAL A 230 -11.16 -35.23 -2.19
C VAL A 230 -10.45 -34.56 -3.37
N GLN A 231 -10.78 -35.00 -4.59
CA GLN A 231 -10.28 -34.37 -5.82
C GLN A 231 -10.78 -32.91 -5.89
N GLY A 232 -9.91 -31.97 -6.27
CA GLY A 232 -10.24 -30.56 -6.40
C GLY A 232 -9.86 -29.64 -5.23
N ILE A 233 -9.25 -30.17 -4.16
CA ILE A 233 -8.85 -29.37 -2.97
C ILE A 233 -7.36 -28.99 -2.96
N ARG A 234 -6.57 -29.47 -3.93
CA ARG A 234 -5.18 -29.00 -4.06
C ARG A 234 -5.17 -27.59 -4.63
N THR A 235 -4.62 -26.67 -3.87
CA THR A 235 -4.38 -25.30 -4.26
C THR A 235 -2.88 -25.04 -4.37
N ILE A 236 -2.54 -24.22 -5.36
CA ILE A 236 -1.17 -23.84 -5.68
C ILE A 236 -1.25 -22.32 -5.84
N PRO A 237 -0.62 -21.52 -4.97
CA PRO A 237 -0.54 -20.09 -5.23
C PRO A 237 0.39 -19.87 -6.42
N ASP A 238 0.14 -18.83 -7.18
CA ASP A 238 0.97 -18.51 -8.34
C ASP A 238 2.35 -18.00 -7.91
N GLY A 239 2.44 -17.40 -6.73
CA GLY A 239 3.70 -17.01 -6.12
C GLY A 239 3.62 -16.84 -4.61
N ILE A 240 4.79 -16.68 -3.99
CA ILE A 240 4.90 -16.27 -2.59
C ILE A 240 5.74 -15.02 -2.53
N LEU A 241 5.27 -14.01 -1.80
CA LEU A 241 6.06 -12.84 -1.44
C LEU A 241 6.28 -12.84 0.08
N ILE A 242 7.54 -12.88 0.48
CA ILE A 242 7.94 -12.75 1.87
C ILE A 242 8.31 -11.29 2.10
N GLU A 243 7.75 -10.70 3.14
CA GLU A 243 8.05 -9.33 3.52
C GLU A 243 8.66 -9.29 4.92
N PHE A 244 9.65 -8.42 5.10
CA PHE A 244 10.36 -8.22 6.34
C PHE A 244 10.14 -6.82 6.90
N ASN A 245 9.64 -6.75 8.12
CA ASN A 245 9.52 -5.52 8.89
C ASN A 245 9.87 -5.77 10.36
N LYS A 246 11.02 -5.26 10.82
CA LYS A 246 11.48 -5.45 12.20
C LYS A 246 10.64 -4.74 13.27
N LYS A 247 9.74 -3.83 12.88
CA LYS A 247 8.95 -3.00 13.81
C LYS A 247 7.66 -3.67 14.26
N ILE A 248 7.26 -4.76 13.61
CA ILE A 248 6.06 -5.54 13.96
C ILE A 248 6.45 -6.79 14.75
N ASN A 249 5.53 -7.26 15.60
CA ASN A 249 5.77 -8.40 16.51
C ASN A 249 6.19 -9.68 15.75
N ASP A 250 5.60 -9.90 14.57
CA ASP A 250 5.94 -10.98 13.65
C ASP A 250 6.69 -10.37 12.45
N PRO A 251 8.04 -10.38 12.46
CA PRO A 251 8.82 -9.62 11.50
C PRO A 251 8.66 -10.08 10.05
N PHE A 252 8.19 -11.31 9.84
CA PHE A 252 7.85 -11.83 8.53
C PHE A 252 6.34 -11.83 8.30
N ARG A 253 5.95 -11.41 7.09
CA ARG A 253 4.61 -11.60 6.54
C ARG A 253 4.71 -12.48 5.30
N ILE A 254 3.87 -13.51 5.25
CA ILE A 254 3.77 -14.38 4.07
C ILE A 254 2.60 -13.91 3.22
N ASN A 255 2.86 -13.58 1.96
CA ASN A 255 1.86 -13.20 0.98
C ASN A 255 1.70 -14.33 -0.04
N LEU A 256 0.52 -14.91 -0.12
CA LEU A 256 0.14 -15.87 -1.14
C LEU A 256 -0.41 -15.09 -2.34
N ILE A 257 0.32 -15.09 -3.45
CA ILE A 257 -0.05 -14.34 -4.64
C ILE A 257 -0.91 -15.21 -5.55
N GLU A 258 -2.00 -14.62 -6.04
CA GLU A 258 -2.84 -15.16 -7.09
C GLU A 258 -2.94 -14.13 -8.22
N TYR A 259 -2.67 -14.57 -9.45
CA TYR A 259 -2.79 -13.76 -10.66
C TYR A 259 -4.04 -14.17 -11.42
N GLU A 260 -4.95 -13.21 -11.60
CA GLU A 260 -6.21 -13.45 -12.31
C GLU A 260 -6.39 -12.46 -13.45
N CYS A 261 -7.08 -12.87 -14.51
CA CYS A 261 -7.27 -12.03 -15.67
C CYS A 261 -8.60 -12.30 -16.34
N PHE A 262 -9.38 -11.24 -16.58
CA PHE A 262 -10.50 -11.35 -17.51
C PHE A 262 -9.98 -11.49 -18.95
N GLY A 263 -9.00 -10.66 -19.30
CA GLY A 263 -8.24 -10.71 -20.53
C GLY A 263 -9.11 -10.61 -21.78
N GLU A 264 -8.59 -11.08 -22.91
CA GLU A 264 -9.30 -11.07 -24.19
C GLU A 264 -10.59 -11.91 -24.18
N ARG A 265 -10.73 -12.86 -23.25
CA ARG A 265 -11.80 -13.88 -23.29
C ARG A 265 -13.08 -13.48 -22.54
N LYS A 266 -12.98 -12.69 -21.47
CA LYS A 266 -14.11 -12.41 -20.55
C LYS A 266 -14.53 -10.94 -20.62
N GLN A 267 -15.23 -10.57 -21.71
CA GLN A 267 -15.57 -9.17 -22.01
C GLN A 267 -16.85 -8.68 -21.34
N LYS A 268 -17.86 -9.56 -21.18
CA LYS A 268 -19.17 -9.15 -20.67
C LYS A 268 -19.16 -9.14 -19.16
N GLU A 269 -19.86 -8.17 -18.56
CA GLU A 269 -20.00 -8.05 -17.10
C GLU A 269 -20.53 -9.33 -16.44
N ILE A 270 -21.44 -10.05 -17.11
CA ILE A 270 -21.97 -11.33 -16.61
C ILE A 270 -20.87 -12.40 -16.55
N ASP A 271 -20.01 -12.46 -17.57
CA ASP A 271 -18.91 -13.44 -17.62
C ASP A 271 -17.86 -13.12 -16.55
N LYS A 272 -17.53 -11.83 -16.39
CA LYS A 272 -16.62 -11.36 -15.34
C LYS A 272 -17.14 -11.69 -13.93
N SER A 273 -18.41 -11.35 -13.66
CA SER A 273 -19.06 -11.62 -12.38
C SER A 273 -19.15 -13.12 -12.09
N SER A 274 -19.52 -13.92 -13.09
CA SER A 274 -19.56 -15.38 -12.97
C SER A 274 -18.18 -15.96 -12.67
N TYR A 275 -17.14 -15.51 -13.38
CA TYR A 275 -15.76 -15.95 -13.15
C TYR A 275 -15.27 -15.61 -11.74
N LEU A 276 -15.51 -14.38 -11.29
CA LEU A 276 -15.09 -13.91 -9.98
C LEU A 276 -15.75 -14.73 -8.85
N ASN A 277 -17.05 -15.02 -8.97
CA ASN A 277 -17.81 -15.75 -7.96
C ASN A 277 -17.58 -17.27 -7.99
N SER A 278 -17.31 -17.86 -9.16
CA SER A 278 -17.19 -19.32 -9.32
C SER A 278 -15.76 -19.84 -9.30
N MET A 279 -14.76 -19.00 -9.63
CA MET A 279 -13.36 -19.39 -9.70
C MET A 279 -12.51 -18.61 -8.70
N VAL A 280 -12.44 -17.28 -8.85
CA VAL A 280 -11.51 -16.43 -8.09
C VAL A 280 -11.78 -16.50 -6.58
N ILE A 281 -12.98 -16.10 -6.13
CA ILE A 281 -13.34 -16.12 -4.70
C ILE A 281 -13.13 -17.50 -4.07
N PRO A 282 -13.66 -18.60 -4.65
CA PRO A 282 -13.41 -19.94 -4.12
C PRO A 282 -11.93 -20.31 -4.03
N GLN A 283 -11.08 -19.90 -4.98
CA GLN A 283 -9.64 -20.15 -4.93
C GLN A 283 -8.97 -19.43 -3.77
N LEU A 284 -9.25 -18.14 -3.61
CA LEU A 284 -8.72 -17.33 -2.50
C LEU A 284 -9.17 -17.86 -1.14
N MET A 285 -10.43 -18.31 -1.03
CA MET A 285 -10.95 -18.99 0.17
C MET A 285 -10.19 -20.27 0.48
N ARG A 286 -9.86 -21.09 -0.54
CA ARG A 286 -9.10 -22.33 -0.35
C ARG A 286 -7.68 -22.06 0.15
N PHE A 287 -7.03 -20.98 -0.30
CA PHE A 287 -5.74 -20.57 0.27
C PHE A 287 -5.87 -20.19 1.73
N ALA A 288 -6.80 -19.29 2.04
CA ALA A 288 -7.03 -18.84 3.41
C ALA A 288 -7.39 -20.01 4.34
N SER A 289 -8.23 -20.93 3.90
CA SER A 289 -8.67 -22.07 4.71
C SER A 289 -7.54 -23.06 5.02
N SER A 290 -6.62 -23.30 4.08
CA SER A 290 -5.52 -24.28 4.21
C SER A 290 -4.60 -23.99 5.39
N PHE A 291 -4.46 -22.73 5.78
CA PHE A 291 -3.62 -22.28 6.90
C PHE A 291 -4.43 -21.83 8.12
N SER A 292 -5.76 -21.87 8.04
CA SER A 292 -6.66 -21.49 9.13
C SER A 292 -6.85 -22.61 10.17
N ILE A 293 -7.45 -22.24 11.31
CA ILE A 293 -7.84 -23.17 12.38
C ILE A 293 -8.90 -24.20 11.95
N ILE A 294 -9.62 -23.96 10.85
CA ILE A 294 -10.65 -24.87 10.33
C ILE A 294 -10.01 -26.13 9.73
N THR A 295 -8.77 -26.03 9.24
CA THR A 295 -8.01 -27.19 8.77
C THR A 295 -7.44 -27.98 9.95
N ASP A 296 -7.43 -29.31 9.83
CA ASP A 296 -6.80 -30.21 10.79
C ASP A 296 -5.35 -29.79 11.11
N GLU A 297 -4.99 -29.77 12.40
CA GLU A 297 -3.71 -29.26 12.87
C GLU A 297 -2.52 -30.02 12.28
N GLN A 298 -2.60 -31.35 12.19
CA GLN A 298 -1.50 -32.15 11.65
C GLN A 298 -1.29 -31.85 10.17
N THR A 299 -2.37 -31.70 9.42
CA THR A 299 -2.34 -31.36 7.98
C THR A 299 -1.79 -29.95 7.76
N ARG A 300 -2.23 -28.99 8.58
CA ARG A 300 -1.74 -27.60 8.55
C ARG A 300 -0.24 -27.53 8.86
N VAL A 301 0.22 -28.10 9.97
CA VAL A 301 1.63 -28.10 10.38
C VAL A 301 2.52 -28.77 9.33
N LYS A 302 2.09 -29.92 8.78
CA LYS A 302 2.84 -30.60 7.70
C LYS A 302 2.93 -29.76 6.43
N THR A 303 1.89 -28.99 6.11
CA THR A 303 1.89 -28.10 4.94
C THR A 303 2.81 -26.92 5.16
N ILE A 304 2.73 -26.26 6.33
CA ILE A 304 3.60 -25.14 6.72
C ILE A 304 5.07 -25.58 6.67
N ASN A 305 5.44 -26.65 7.39
CA ASN A 305 6.83 -27.09 7.41
C ASN A 305 7.34 -27.42 6.00
N SER A 306 6.54 -28.13 5.20
CA SER A 306 6.92 -28.45 3.81
C SER A 306 7.10 -27.22 2.92
N TRP A 307 6.41 -26.11 3.20
CA TRP A 307 6.56 -24.87 2.43
C TRP A 307 7.74 -24.04 2.95
N VAL A 308 7.95 -24.02 4.25
CA VAL A 308 9.12 -23.40 4.88
C VAL A 308 10.41 -24.05 4.38
N ASP A 309 10.46 -25.39 4.32
CA ASP A 309 11.59 -26.12 3.76
C ASP A 309 11.92 -25.66 2.33
N LYS A 310 10.90 -25.53 1.48
CA LYS A 310 11.05 -25.09 0.08
C LYS A 310 11.46 -23.63 -0.05
N ILE A 311 10.96 -22.77 0.84
CA ILE A 311 11.38 -21.37 0.92
C ILE A 311 12.87 -21.31 1.27
N ILE A 312 13.31 -22.08 2.28
CA ILE A 312 14.72 -22.14 2.70
C ILE A 312 15.59 -22.70 1.58
N GLU A 313 15.17 -23.78 0.92
CA GLU A 313 15.85 -24.34 -0.25
C GLU A 313 16.02 -23.27 -1.34
N TYR A 314 14.96 -22.52 -1.67
CA TYR A 314 15.02 -21.44 -2.64
C TYR A 314 15.98 -20.31 -2.23
N ILE A 315 15.93 -19.88 -0.97
CA ILE A 315 16.84 -18.86 -0.42
C ILE A 315 18.31 -19.31 -0.54
N ASN A 316 18.58 -20.59 -0.24
CA ASN A 316 19.92 -21.15 -0.25
C ASN A 316 20.46 -21.46 -1.66
N GLN A 317 19.61 -21.51 -2.68
CA GLN A 317 20.05 -21.64 -4.08
C GLN A 317 20.80 -20.40 -4.58
N TYR A 318 20.53 -19.22 -4.02
CA TYR A 318 21.08 -17.95 -4.48
C TYR A 318 21.78 -17.20 -3.34
N GLU A 319 23.10 -16.98 -3.48
CA GLU A 319 23.93 -16.31 -2.46
C GLU A 319 23.39 -14.91 -2.07
N SER A 320 22.84 -14.18 -3.04
CA SER A 320 22.22 -12.86 -2.81
C SER A 320 21.01 -12.93 -1.89
N GLN A 321 20.17 -13.97 -2.02
CA GLN A 321 18.97 -14.14 -1.20
C GLN A 321 19.34 -14.66 0.20
N SER A 322 20.28 -15.59 0.28
CA SER A 322 20.83 -16.06 1.56
C SER A 322 21.42 -14.89 2.37
N SER A 323 22.24 -14.06 1.73
CA SER A 323 22.82 -12.86 2.34
C SER A 323 21.75 -11.87 2.80
N LYS A 324 20.68 -11.69 2.00
CA LYS A 324 19.53 -10.83 2.34
C LYS A 324 18.84 -11.30 3.61
N PHE A 325 18.49 -12.58 3.71
CA PHE A 325 17.84 -13.14 4.90
C PHE A 325 18.75 -13.11 6.12
N ILE A 326 20.04 -13.43 5.97
CA ILE A 326 21.03 -13.29 7.05
C ILE A 326 21.05 -11.84 7.57
N GLY A 327 21.02 -10.86 6.66
CA GLY A 327 20.91 -9.44 6.98
C GLY A 327 19.67 -9.13 7.81
N TRP A 328 18.50 -9.62 7.39
CA TRP A 328 17.24 -9.43 8.12
C TRP A 328 17.28 -10.02 9.54
N ILE A 329 17.83 -11.23 9.71
CA ILE A 329 17.95 -11.83 11.04
C ILE A 329 18.93 -11.05 11.92
N LYS A 330 20.03 -10.55 11.37
CA LYS A 330 20.98 -9.69 12.10
C LYS A 330 20.38 -8.33 12.45
N GLU A 331 19.43 -7.81 11.65
CA GLU A 331 18.65 -6.61 12.02
C GLU A 331 17.73 -6.85 13.22
N ILE A 332 17.15 -8.06 13.35
CA ILE A 332 16.30 -8.44 14.50
C ILE A 332 17.16 -8.71 15.74
N ASN A 333 18.21 -9.52 15.59
CA ASN A 333 19.10 -9.93 16.67
C ASN A 333 20.57 -9.78 16.24
N PRO A 334 21.21 -8.62 16.50
CA PRO A 334 22.59 -8.36 16.10
C PRO A 334 23.63 -9.31 16.72
N GLN A 335 23.30 -9.97 17.83
CA GLN A 335 24.22 -10.85 18.57
C GLN A 335 24.01 -12.33 18.27
N ILE A 336 23.16 -12.67 17.29
CA ILE A 336 22.91 -14.05 16.92
C ILE A 336 24.19 -14.71 16.37
N LYS A 337 24.47 -15.94 16.82
CA LYS A 337 25.57 -16.74 16.29
C LYS A 337 25.21 -17.26 14.90
N GLU A 338 26.16 -17.26 13.96
CA GLU A 338 25.92 -17.70 12.57
C GLU A 338 25.23 -19.06 12.48
N ARG A 339 25.70 -20.04 13.25
CA ARG A 339 25.11 -21.39 13.34
C ARG A 339 23.64 -21.46 13.78
N ALA A 340 23.09 -20.36 14.30
CA ALA A 340 21.71 -20.28 14.77
C ALA A 340 20.80 -19.50 13.80
N ILE A 341 21.36 -18.87 12.77
CA ILE A 341 20.61 -18.00 11.85
C ILE A 341 19.56 -18.79 11.07
N GLU A 342 19.93 -19.91 10.44
CA GLU A 342 18.99 -20.72 9.66
C GLU A 342 17.81 -21.21 10.50
N ARG A 343 18.07 -21.63 11.74
CA ARG A 343 17.03 -22.04 12.68
C ARG A 343 16.09 -20.89 13.04
N GLU A 344 16.62 -19.67 13.16
CA GLU A 344 15.78 -18.49 13.43
C GLU A 344 14.96 -18.11 12.20
N ILE A 345 15.51 -18.22 10.98
CA ILE A 345 14.76 -18.05 9.73
C ILE A 345 13.59 -19.02 9.68
N GLU A 346 13.85 -20.32 9.89
CA GLU A 346 12.83 -21.36 9.87
C GLU A 346 11.72 -21.07 10.88
N LYS A 347 12.09 -20.73 12.13
CA LYS A 347 11.15 -20.39 13.19
C LYS A 347 10.28 -19.19 12.81
N LEU A 348 10.87 -18.08 12.36
CA LEU A 348 10.13 -16.87 12.00
C LEU A 348 9.21 -17.09 10.80
N LEU A 349 9.61 -17.92 9.83
CA LEU A 349 8.74 -18.29 8.70
C LEU A 349 7.54 -19.13 9.18
N ILE A 350 7.77 -20.11 10.06
CA ILE A 350 6.69 -20.92 10.65
C ILE A 350 5.73 -20.03 11.43
N ASP A 351 6.25 -19.12 12.25
CA ASP A 351 5.43 -18.20 13.04
C ASP A 351 4.62 -17.27 12.12
N ALA A 352 5.21 -16.75 11.04
CA ALA A 352 4.50 -15.93 10.06
C ALA A 352 3.32 -16.66 9.39
N PHE A 353 3.44 -17.95 9.04
CA PHE A 353 2.29 -18.72 8.55
C PHE A 353 1.17 -18.87 9.59
N LYS A 354 1.51 -18.83 10.89
CA LYS A 354 0.58 -19.04 12.00
C LYS A 354 -0.09 -17.76 12.51
N SER A 355 0.45 -16.58 12.19
CA SER A 355 -0.03 -15.31 12.73
C SER A 355 -0.05 -14.15 11.73
N ASN A 356 0.72 -14.20 10.63
CA ASN A 356 0.89 -13.08 9.70
C ASN A 356 0.85 -13.52 8.23
N LEU A 357 -0.27 -14.11 7.84
CA LEU A 357 -0.55 -14.58 6.47
C LEU A 357 -1.50 -13.62 5.74
N ARG A 358 -1.20 -13.34 4.47
CA ARG A 358 -2.03 -12.54 3.59
C ARG A 358 -2.25 -13.21 2.24
N VAL A 359 -3.45 -13.11 1.70
CA VAL A 359 -3.75 -13.44 0.30
C VAL A 359 -3.68 -12.14 -0.52
N LEU A 360 -2.89 -12.16 -1.58
CA LEU A 360 -2.64 -11.02 -2.47
C LEU A 360 -3.18 -11.37 -3.86
N LEU A 361 -4.26 -10.73 -4.27
CA LEU A 361 -4.84 -10.85 -5.61
C LEU A 361 -4.28 -9.75 -6.51
N VAL A 362 -3.68 -10.12 -7.64
CA VAL A 362 -3.35 -9.18 -8.72
C VAL A 362 -4.24 -9.51 -9.91
N ILE A 363 -5.03 -8.52 -10.37
CA ILE A 363 -6.04 -8.71 -11.41
C ILE A 363 -6.09 -7.52 -12.36
N ASP A 364 -6.61 -7.70 -13.58
CA ASP A 364 -6.72 -6.63 -14.57
C ASP A 364 -7.87 -5.65 -14.31
N GLU A 365 -8.89 -6.09 -13.59
CA GLU A 365 -10.04 -5.28 -13.21
C GLU A 365 -10.65 -5.76 -11.88
N LEU A 366 -10.96 -4.83 -10.97
CA LEU A 366 -11.65 -5.13 -9.72
C LEU A 366 -12.35 -3.88 -9.21
N SER A 367 -13.66 -3.96 -8.97
CA SER A 367 -14.40 -2.85 -8.36
C SER A 367 -14.13 -2.77 -6.85
N ALA A 368 -14.34 -1.59 -6.25
CA ALA A 368 -14.20 -1.40 -4.81
C ALA A 368 -15.14 -2.33 -4.00
N GLU A 369 -16.36 -2.55 -4.50
CA GLU A 369 -17.35 -3.45 -3.89
C GLU A 369 -16.90 -4.91 -3.94
N GLN A 370 -16.39 -5.37 -5.09
CA GLN A 370 -15.84 -6.72 -5.24
C GLN A 370 -14.64 -6.91 -4.31
N LYS A 371 -13.73 -5.95 -4.27
CA LYS A 371 -12.56 -5.98 -3.39
C LYS A 371 -12.94 -6.06 -1.91
N SER A 372 -13.94 -5.29 -1.48
CA SER A 372 -14.48 -5.33 -0.11
C SER A 372 -15.11 -6.69 0.21
N THR A 373 -15.89 -7.24 -0.72
CA THR A 373 -16.52 -8.56 -0.58
C THR A 373 -15.48 -9.66 -0.40
N ILE A 374 -14.47 -9.70 -1.27
CA ILE A 374 -13.36 -10.67 -1.17
C ILE A 374 -12.61 -10.48 0.15
N LYS A 375 -12.32 -9.23 0.54
CA LYS A 375 -11.66 -8.91 1.81
C LYS A 375 -12.39 -9.52 2.99
N ASN A 376 -13.71 -9.34 3.07
CA ASN A 376 -14.52 -9.85 4.17
C ASN A 376 -14.54 -11.38 4.21
N VAL A 377 -14.65 -12.02 3.04
CA VAL A 377 -14.64 -13.48 2.93
C VAL A 377 -13.29 -14.07 3.35
N VAL A 378 -12.17 -13.55 2.84
CA VAL A 378 -10.81 -14.02 3.18
C VAL A 378 -10.48 -13.72 4.65
N SER A 379 -10.87 -12.54 5.15
CA SER A 379 -10.59 -12.13 6.54
C SER A 379 -11.45 -12.85 7.58
N SER A 380 -12.40 -13.70 7.16
CA SER A 380 -13.17 -14.55 8.08
C SER A 380 -12.36 -15.77 8.58
N PHE A 381 -11.26 -16.12 7.89
CA PHE A 381 -10.42 -17.26 8.25
C PHE A 381 -9.42 -16.89 9.34
N LYS A 382 -9.56 -17.51 10.52
CA LYS A 382 -8.67 -17.32 11.68
C LYS A 382 -7.41 -18.16 11.56
N LEU A 383 -6.25 -17.56 11.85
CA LEU A 383 -4.96 -18.24 11.93
C LEU A 383 -4.77 -18.90 13.30
N SER A 384 -3.78 -19.80 13.39
CA SER A 384 -3.59 -20.67 14.56
C SER A 384 -3.15 -19.96 15.84
N SER A 385 -2.60 -18.75 15.77
CA SER A 385 -2.36 -17.94 16.97
C SER A 385 -3.66 -17.52 17.67
N GLY A 386 -4.81 -17.59 16.98
CA GLY A 386 -6.13 -17.24 17.51
C GLY A 386 -6.42 -15.74 17.57
N GLU A 387 -5.38 -14.91 17.51
CA GLU A 387 -5.46 -13.44 17.58
C GLU A 387 -5.52 -12.77 16.21
N ALA A 388 -5.10 -13.46 15.16
CA ALA A 388 -5.00 -12.93 13.80
C ALA A 388 -5.90 -13.66 12.80
N ASN A 389 -6.40 -12.91 11.82
CA ASN A 389 -7.10 -13.43 10.66
C ASN A 389 -6.17 -13.38 9.43
N VAL A 390 -6.47 -14.22 8.43
CA VAL A 390 -5.83 -14.12 7.11
C VAL A 390 -6.16 -12.75 6.52
N GLN A 391 -5.14 -11.97 6.14
CA GLN A 391 -5.35 -10.66 5.54
C GLN A 391 -5.65 -10.80 4.04
N PHE A 392 -6.24 -9.76 3.44
CA PHE A 392 -6.42 -9.67 1.99
C PHE A 392 -5.93 -8.34 1.44
N ALA A 393 -5.23 -8.40 0.30
CA ALA A 393 -4.88 -7.23 -0.51
C ALA A 393 -5.21 -7.51 -1.99
N GLY A 394 -5.83 -6.54 -2.66
CA GLY A 394 -6.18 -6.62 -4.07
C GLY A 394 -5.56 -5.47 -4.86
N TYR A 395 -4.86 -5.79 -5.94
CA TYR A 395 -4.19 -4.83 -6.82
C TYR A 395 -4.71 -4.96 -8.25
N VAL A 396 -5.06 -3.82 -8.85
CA VAL A 396 -5.48 -3.75 -10.25
C VAL A 396 -4.32 -3.31 -11.12
N VAL A 397 -3.92 -4.13 -12.10
CA VAL A 397 -2.85 -3.83 -13.06
C VAL A 397 -3.42 -3.77 -14.45
N ARG A 398 -3.19 -2.66 -15.18
CA ARG A 398 -3.65 -2.51 -16.56
C ARG A 398 -2.47 -2.42 -17.51
N LEU A 399 -2.58 -3.11 -18.64
CA LEU A 399 -1.64 -2.93 -19.74
C LEU A 399 -2.08 -1.72 -20.57
N VAL A 400 -1.13 -0.81 -20.82
CA VAL A 400 -1.37 0.39 -21.62
C VAL A 400 -0.35 0.50 -22.74
N GLN A 401 -0.81 0.86 -23.93
CA GLN A 401 0.03 1.12 -25.09
C GLN A 401 0.15 2.63 -25.30
N LYS A 402 1.39 3.10 -25.45
CA LYS A 402 1.67 4.49 -25.83
C LYS A 402 1.07 4.80 -27.20
N ILE A 403 0.26 5.85 -27.29
CA ILE A 403 -0.20 6.45 -28.55
C ILE A 403 0.75 7.59 -28.93
N ASN A 404 0.93 8.56 -28.03
CA ASN A 404 1.82 9.70 -28.24
C ASN A 404 2.51 10.13 -26.93
N MET A 405 3.72 10.67 -27.02
CA MET A 405 4.41 11.33 -25.90
C MET A 405 4.58 12.80 -26.23
N LEU A 406 4.10 13.65 -25.32
CA LEU A 406 4.16 15.10 -25.44
C LEU A 406 5.32 15.65 -24.62
N ASN A 407 5.52 15.14 -23.40
CA ASN A 407 6.56 15.59 -22.48
C ASN A 407 6.99 14.46 -21.53
N ASN A 408 8.26 14.04 -21.57
CA ASN A 408 8.76 12.96 -20.71
C ASN A 408 8.95 13.37 -19.23
N GLU A 409 8.88 14.66 -18.93
CA GLU A 409 9.06 15.20 -17.56
C GLU A 409 7.72 15.47 -16.86
N ALA A 410 6.61 15.33 -17.58
CA ALA A 410 5.28 15.58 -17.04
C ALA A 410 4.73 14.39 -16.23
N GLU A 411 3.80 14.68 -15.31
CA GLU A 411 3.34 13.70 -14.31
C GLU A 411 2.14 12.85 -14.75
N PHE A 412 1.26 13.40 -15.59
CA PHE A 412 -0.04 12.81 -15.87
C PHE A 412 -0.12 12.24 -17.29
N ALA A 413 -0.83 11.13 -17.45
CA ALA A 413 -1.15 10.56 -18.76
C ALA A 413 -2.67 10.56 -18.98
N LEU A 414 -3.09 10.76 -20.22
CA LEU A 414 -4.48 10.55 -20.61
C LEU A 414 -4.62 9.17 -21.23
N THR A 415 -5.61 8.40 -20.79
CA THR A 415 -5.89 7.06 -21.33
C THR A 415 -7.27 7.04 -21.97
N ILE A 416 -7.35 6.54 -23.19
CA ILE A 416 -8.63 6.23 -23.86
C ILE A 416 -8.99 4.78 -23.53
N GLN A 417 -10.22 4.58 -23.05
CA GLN A 417 -10.80 3.26 -22.78
C GLN A 417 -11.67 2.83 -23.95
#